data_AF-A0AA90G9N7-F1
#
_entry.id   AF-A0AA90G9N7-F1
#
_cell.length_a   1.000
_cell.length_b   1.000
_cell.length_c   1.000
_cell.angle_alpha   90.00
_cell.angle_beta   90.00
_cell.angle_gamma   90.00
#
_symmetry.space_group_name_H-M   'P 1'
#
loop_
_entity.id
_entity.type
_entity.pdbx_description
1 polymer ?
#
loop_
_entity_poly.entity_id
_entity_poly.type
_entity_poly.pdbx_seq_one_letter_code
_entity_poly.pdbx_strand_id
1 'polypeptide(L)'
;MIGQAVDVNTLRVLASARQVREAVVGRWEEDRSQWTLSIRVGGPTARLIPVRSKRDQVKTWAKLDTLVKFAEKAGLEGLSVEF
;
A
#
# COMPACT_ATOMS: atom_id res chain seq x y z
N MET A 1 7.36 -7.41 15.29
CA MET A 1 8.14 -7.79 14.09
C MET A 1 7.41 -7.19 12.90
N ILE A 2 7.83 -6.02 12.41
CA ILE A 2 7.19 -5.39 11.24
C ILE A 2 7.52 -6.29 10.04
N GLY A 3 6.53 -7.05 9.57
CA GLY A 3 6.68 -7.92 8.41
C GLY A 3 7.19 -7.12 7.22
N GLN A 4 8.07 -7.71 6.41
CA GLN A 4 8.75 -7.08 5.26
C GLN A 4 7.89 -6.01 4.58
N ALA A 5 8.16 -4.73 4.80
CA ALA A 5 7.43 -3.66 4.13
C ALA A 5 8.03 -3.41 2.72
N VAL A 6 7.16 -3.21 1.74
CA VAL A 6 7.53 -3.04 0.33
C VAL A 6 7.88 -1.58 0.06
N ASP A 7 9.07 -1.33 -0.48
CA ASP A 7 9.45 0.02 -0.91
C ASP A 7 8.59 0.50 -2.08
N VAL A 8 8.26 1.79 -2.12
CA VAL A 8 7.47 2.41 -3.20
C VAL A 8 8.01 2.15 -4.61
N ASN A 9 9.32 1.96 -4.80
CA ASN A 9 9.87 1.63 -6.12
C ASN A 9 9.62 0.17 -6.46
N THR A 10 9.78 -0.74 -5.49
CA THR A 10 9.43 -2.16 -5.64
C THR A 10 7.94 -2.32 -5.92
N LEU A 11 7.07 -1.56 -5.25
CA LEU A 11 5.64 -1.51 -5.52
C LEU A 11 5.36 -1.25 -7.00
N ARG A 12 6.01 -0.25 -7.60
CA ARG A 12 5.81 0.11 -9.02
C ARG A 12 6.23 -1.03 -9.95
N VAL A 13 7.33 -1.71 -9.63
CA VAL A 13 7.79 -2.87 -10.40
C VAL A 13 6.75 -3.99 -10.32
N LEU A 14 6.28 -4.33 -9.11
CA LEU A 14 5.27 -5.37 -8.90
C LEU A 14 3.94 -5.04 -9.59
N ALA A 15 3.50 -3.78 -9.52
CA ALA A 15 2.30 -3.30 -10.19
C ALA A 15 2.43 -3.40 -11.72
N SER A 16 3.55 -2.94 -12.28
CA SER A 16 3.82 -3.06 -13.72
C SER A 16 3.88 -4.50 -14.22
N ALA A 17 4.33 -5.43 -13.37
CA ALA A 17 4.35 -6.86 -13.65
C ALA A 17 3.03 -7.58 -13.34
N ARG A 18 1.96 -6.84 -12.98
CA ARG A 18 0.64 -7.36 -12.58
C ARG A 18 0.71 -8.43 -11.48
N GLN A 19 1.66 -8.27 -10.56
CA GLN A 19 1.84 -9.18 -9.42
C GLN A 19 1.07 -8.72 -8.18
N VAL A 20 0.62 -7.47 -8.15
CA VAL A 20 -0.27 -6.96 -7.10
C VAL A 20 -1.68 -7.44 -7.40
N ARG A 21 -2.23 -8.26 -6.51
CA ARG A 21 -3.61 -8.76 -6.64
C ARG A 21 -4.63 -7.89 -5.95
N GLU A 22 -4.23 -7.26 -4.86
CA GLU A 22 -5.10 -6.45 -4.04
C GLU A 22 -4.28 -5.29 -3.49
N ALA A 23 -4.88 -4.10 -3.50
CA ALA A 23 -4.36 -2.92 -2.85
C ALA A 23 -5.41 -2.43 -1.84
N VAL A 24 -5.05 -2.47 -0.57
CA VAL A 24 -5.93 -2.14 0.55
C VAL A 24 -5.46 -0.85 1.18
N VAL A 25 -6.40 0.08 1.31
CA VAL A 25 -6.21 1.36 1.97
C VAL A 25 -6.87 1.30 3.33
N GLY A 26 -6.12 1.60 4.39
CA GLY A 26 -6.62 1.55 5.75
C GLY A 26 -6.19 2.77 6.56
N ARG A 27 -6.71 2.87 7.79
CA ARG A 27 -6.23 3.85 8.77
C ARG A 27 -4.93 3.38 9.40
N TRP A 28 -4.02 4.31 9.66
CA TRP A 28 -2.80 3.99 10.39
C TRP A 28 -3.12 3.72 11.87
N GLU A 29 -2.53 2.67 12.43
CA GLU A 29 -2.82 2.25 13.80
C GLU A 29 -2.37 3.26 14.85
N GLU A 30 -1.22 3.92 14.64
CA GLU A 30 -0.67 4.90 15.60
C GLU A 30 -1.35 6.28 15.50
N ASP A 31 -1.82 6.67 14.31
CA ASP A 31 -2.62 7.88 14.11
C ASP A 31 -3.70 7.65 13.05
N ARG A 32 -4.93 7.44 13.53
CA ARG A 32 -6.10 7.20 12.69
C ARG A 32 -6.49 8.37 11.80
N SER A 33 -5.90 9.55 11.96
CA SER A 33 -6.06 10.66 11.00
C SER A 33 -5.35 10.38 9.67
N GLN A 34 -4.33 9.52 9.69
CA GLN A 34 -3.54 9.13 8.53
C GLN A 34 -4.07 7.88 7.85
N TRP A 35 -3.77 7.79 6.56
CA TRP A 35 -4.04 6.64 5.71
C TRP A 35 -2.76 5.88 5.39
N THR A 36 -2.86 4.56 5.25
CA THR A 36 -1.79 3.67 4.81
C THR A 36 -2.23 2.86 3.61
N LEU A 37 -1.24 2.37 2.86
CA LEU A 37 -1.44 1.48 1.72
C LEU A 37 -0.75 0.15 2.01
N SER A 38 -1.47 -0.94 1.87
CA SER A 38 -0.94 -2.30 1.89
C SER A 38 -1.28 -3.02 0.60
N ILE A 39 -0.42 -3.94 0.19
CA ILE A 39 -0.63 -4.75 -1.03
C ILE A 39 -0.61 -6.23 -0.73
N ARG A 40 -1.34 -7.01 -1.51
CA ARG A 40 -1.23 -8.47 -1.54
C ARG A 40 -0.50 -8.91 -2.79
N VAL A 41 0.58 -9.66 -2.59
CA VAL A 41 1.35 -10.31 -3.66
C VAL A 41 1.25 -11.81 -3.47
N GLY A 42 0.90 -12.56 -4.52
CA GLY A 42 0.76 -14.02 -4.47
C GLY A 42 -0.68 -14.51 -4.27
N GLY A 43 -0.87 -15.64 -3.57
CA GLY A 43 -2.17 -16.32 -3.46
C GLY A 43 -3.23 -15.60 -2.61
N PRO A 44 -4.50 -16.05 -2.63
CA PRO A 44 -5.60 -15.41 -1.89
C PRO A 44 -5.38 -15.32 -0.37
N THR A 45 -4.60 -16.25 0.20
CA THR A 45 -4.27 -16.28 1.63
C THR A 45 -2.97 -15.55 1.97
N ALA A 46 -2.31 -14.91 0.99
CA ALA A 46 -1.12 -14.12 1.23
C ALA A 46 -1.45 -12.95 2.16
N ARG A 47 -0.52 -12.64 3.08
CA ARG A 47 -0.68 -11.53 4.00
C ARG A 47 -0.61 -10.20 3.24
N LEU A 48 -1.33 -9.20 3.74
CA LEU A 48 -1.15 -7.82 3.32
C LEU A 48 0.22 -7.33 3.76
N ILE A 49 0.88 -6.61 2.85
CA ILE A 49 2.23 -6.12 3.02
C ILE A 49 2.20 -4.59 2.98
N PRO A 50 2.59 -3.89 4.06
CA PRO A 50 2.54 -2.44 4.08
C PRO A 50 3.55 -1.84 3.10
N VAL A 51 3.15 -0.72 2.49
CA VAL A 51 4.03 0.08 1.63
C VAL A 51 4.81 1.07 2.48
N ARG A 52 6.12 1.16 2.22
CA ARG A 52 7.05 2.06 2.91
C ARG A 52 7.79 2.96 1.93
N SER A 53 8.43 3.99 2.47
CA SER A 53 9.33 4.86 1.72
C SER A 53 10.77 4.66 2.18
N LYS A 54 11.73 5.38 1.56
CA LYS A 54 13.11 5.43 2.07
C LYS A 54 13.22 6.07 3.45
N ARG A 55 12.32 7.01 3.78
CA ARG A 55 12.37 7.81 5.03
C ARG A 55 11.43 7.27 6.10
N ASP A 56 10.35 6.61 5.69
CA ASP A 56 9.28 6.18 6.58
C ASP A 56 9.16 4.66 6.55
N GLN A 57 9.17 4.02 7.73
CA GLN A 57 9.00 2.56 7.84
C GLN A 57 7.63 2.08 7.35
N VAL A 58 6.62 2.94 7.45
CA VAL A 58 5.31 2.79 6.81
C VAL A 58 5.01 4.14 6.18
N LYS A 59 4.63 4.14 4.90
CA LYS A 59 4.27 5.37 4.23
C LYS A 59 2.84 5.74 4.61
N THR A 60 2.66 6.96 5.11
CA THR A 60 1.36 7.50 5.50
C THR A 60 0.96 8.68 4.63
N TRP A 61 -0.34 8.95 4.57
CA TRP A 61 -0.93 10.09 3.88
C TRP A 61 -2.00 10.74 4.74
N ALA A 62 -1.97 12.07 4.85
CA ALA A 62 -3.01 12.81 5.58
C ALA A 62 -4.38 12.81 4.88
N LYS A 63 -4.40 12.63 3.55
CA LYS A 63 -5.63 12.68 2.73
C LYS A 63 -5.75 11.44 1.86
N LEU A 64 -6.93 10.83 1.88
CA LEU A 64 -7.25 9.65 1.06
C LEU A 64 -7.04 9.93 -0.43
N ASP A 65 -7.53 11.07 -0.94
CA ASP A 65 -7.38 11.43 -2.36
C ASP A 65 -5.92 11.50 -2.82
N THR A 66 -5.00 11.89 -1.92
CA THR A 66 -3.57 11.93 -2.25
C THR A 66 -2.99 10.52 -2.33
N LEU A 67 -3.46 9.61 -1.48
CA LEU A 67 -3.09 8.20 -1.54
C LEU A 67 -3.64 7.54 -2.81
N VAL A 68 -4.91 7.75 -3.14
CA VAL A 68 -5.54 7.21 -4.36
C VAL A 68 -4.79 7.66 -5.61
N LYS A 69 -4.52 8.96 -5.75
CA LYS A 69 -3.72 9.50 -6.86
C LYS A 69 -2.31 8.92 -6.93
N PHE A 70 -1.71 8.62 -5.78
CA PHE A 70 -0.41 7.94 -5.74
C PHE A 70 -0.53 6.50 -6.25
N ALA A 71 -1.54 5.76 -5.80
CA ALA A 71 -1.78 4.37 -6.19
C ALA A 71 -2.06 4.22 -7.69
N GLU A 72 -2.90 5.08 -8.27
CA GLU A 72 -3.15 5.14 -9.71
C GLU A 72 -1.85 5.37 -10.49
N LYS A 73 -1.04 6.35 -10.07
CA LYS A 73 0.27 6.64 -10.69
C LYS A 73 1.30 5.53 -10.48
N ALA A 74 1.12 4.70 -9.46
CA ALA A 74 1.96 3.53 -9.21
C ALA A 74 1.57 2.32 -10.06
N GLY A 75 0.44 2.40 -10.79
CA GLY A 75 -0.07 1.33 -11.66
C GLY A 75 -0.94 0.32 -10.93
N LEU A 76 -1.51 0.68 -9.77
CA LEU A 76 -2.43 -0.19 -9.04
C LEU A 76 -3.83 -0.13 -9.67
N GLU A 77 -4.38 -1.31 -9.97
CA GLU A 77 -5.72 -1.48 -10.55
C GLU A 77 -6.70 -1.85 -9.43
N GLY A 78 -7.58 -0.92 -9.06
CA GLY A 78 -8.56 -1.10 -7.99
C GLY A 78 -7.99 -0.91 -6.59
N LEU A 79 -8.76 -0.24 -5.73
CA LEU A 79 -8.42 0.00 -4.33
C LEU A 79 -9.60 -0.39 -3.46
N SER A 80 -9.34 -1.25 -2.48
CA SER A 80 -10.30 -1.56 -1.41
C SER A 80 -10.02 -0.61 -0.25
N VAL A 81 -11.04 0.09 0.25
CA VAL A 81 -10.91 0.97 1.41
C VAL A 81 -11.53 0.27 2.62
N GLU A 82 -10.74 0.11 3.68
CA GLU A 82 -11.16 -0.44 4.96
C GLU A 82 -11.23 0.67 6.02
N PHE A 83 -12.29 0.65 6.83
CA PHE A 83 -12.62 1.66 7.85
C PHE A 83 -12.31 1.18 9.25
#